data_AF-H5YNU9-F1
#
_entry.id   AF-H5YNU9-F1
#
_cell.length_a   1.000
_cell.length_b   1.000
_cell.length_c   1.000
_cell.angle_alpha   90.00
_cell.angle_beta   90.00
_cell.angle_gamma   90.00
#
_symmetry.space_group_name_H-M   'P 1'
#
loop_
_entity.id
_entity.type
_entity.pdbx_description
1 polymer ?
#
loop_
_entity_poly.entity_id
_entity_poly.type
_entity_poly.pdbx_seq_one_letter_code
_entity_poly.pdbx_strand_id
1 'polypeptide(L)'
;MSRHIASRVATFATSLLLLFLLLSAATSVARADSDDGIVRVKSAIPLSEAISRIKADIAAKGIKFFFEVDQSKLASDAGIKLRPSTLLVFGNPPLGTQFITANPNAGLDWPVRLLLTQDDNGDVWAVWTDFDWIARRHNIRNREAQFKMATMVVKSITATITVK
;
A
#
# COMPACT_ATOMS: atom_id res chain seq x y z
N MET A 1 -35.42 64.74 -36.40
CA MET A 1 -34.26 65.05 -35.53
C MET A 1 -33.87 63.78 -34.78
N SER A 2 -32.56 63.56 -34.54
CA SER A 2 -31.88 62.49 -33.75
C SER A 2 -32.46 61.06 -33.76
N ARG A 3 -31.84 60.03 -34.36
CA ARG A 3 -30.49 59.41 -34.17
C ARG A 3 -30.33 58.49 -32.94
N HIS A 4 -29.64 57.37 -33.22
CA HIS A 4 -29.07 56.33 -32.33
C HIS A 4 -30.11 55.40 -31.67
N ILE A 5 -29.80 54.14 -31.29
CA ILE A 5 -28.54 53.35 -31.34
C ILE A 5 -28.71 52.13 -32.28
N ALA A 6 -27.62 51.65 -32.90
CA ALA A 6 -27.49 50.28 -33.43
C ALA A 6 -26.32 49.56 -32.72
N SER A 7 -26.34 48.23 -32.66
CA SER A 7 -25.24 47.33 -32.24
C SER A 7 -24.65 47.51 -30.84
N ARG A 8 -24.85 46.53 -29.94
CA ARG A 8 -23.87 46.19 -28.88
C ARG A 8 -23.90 44.70 -28.47
N VAL A 9 -22.70 44.11 -28.49
CA VAL A 9 -22.26 42.96 -27.67
C VAL A 9 -22.80 41.57 -28.07
N ALA A 10 -22.39 41.13 -29.26
CA ALA A 10 -22.13 39.71 -29.52
C ALA A 10 -20.71 39.34 -29.02
N THR A 11 -20.46 39.43 -27.70
CA THR A 11 -19.13 39.16 -27.08
C THR A 11 -19.26 38.71 -25.62
N PHE A 12 -19.90 37.56 -25.38
CA PHE A 12 -19.93 36.90 -24.05
C PHE A 12 -19.58 35.40 -24.06
N ALA A 13 -19.13 34.86 -25.20
CA ALA A 13 -18.92 33.42 -25.40
C ALA A 13 -17.47 32.92 -25.21
N THR A 14 -16.51 33.80 -24.90
CA THR A 14 -15.06 33.47 -24.97
C THR A 14 -14.28 33.58 -23.65
N SER A 15 -14.89 34.03 -22.55
CA SER A 15 -14.18 34.26 -21.28
C SER A 15 -14.25 33.12 -20.26
N LEU A 16 -14.94 32.01 -20.55
CA LEU A 16 -15.17 30.91 -19.59
C LEU A 16 -14.28 29.67 -19.82
N LEU A 17 -13.37 29.69 -20.80
CA LEU A 17 -12.60 28.49 -21.22
C LEU A 17 -11.17 28.38 -20.67
N LEU A 18 -10.72 29.34 -19.83
CA LEU A 18 -9.32 29.43 -19.36
C LEU A 18 -9.12 29.25 -17.84
N LEU A 19 -10.19 28.96 -17.07
CA LEU A 19 -10.11 28.77 -15.61
C LEU A 19 -10.21 27.29 -15.16
N PHE A 20 -9.99 26.34 -16.07
CA PHE A 20 -10.09 24.89 -15.79
C PHE A 20 -8.78 24.10 -16.00
N LEU A 21 -7.66 24.78 -16.24
CA LEU A 21 -6.40 24.17 -16.70
C LEU A 21 -5.20 24.35 -15.76
N LEU A 22 -5.46 24.68 -14.49
CA LEU A 22 -4.41 24.78 -13.46
C LEU A 22 -4.48 23.61 -12.45
N LEU A 23 -3.74 22.56 -12.82
CA LEU A 23 -2.97 21.70 -11.91
C LEU A 23 -3.68 21.18 -10.65
N SER A 24 -4.61 20.24 -10.83
CA SER A 24 -4.78 19.15 -9.86
C SER A 24 -3.54 18.25 -9.89
N ALA A 25 -2.47 18.66 -9.19
CA ALA A 25 -1.35 17.78 -8.88
C ALA A 25 -1.81 16.69 -7.93
N ALA A 26 -2.30 15.58 -8.49
CA ALA A 26 -2.77 14.43 -7.72
C ALA A 26 -1.60 13.81 -6.95
N THR A 27 -1.50 14.15 -5.67
CA THR A 27 -0.66 13.40 -4.73
C THR A 27 -1.13 11.96 -4.71
N SER A 28 -0.23 11.02 -5.00
CA SER A 28 -0.53 9.59 -4.94
C SER A 28 -0.63 9.13 -3.49
N VAL A 29 -1.75 9.49 -2.84
CA VAL A 29 -2.20 8.89 -1.60
C VAL A 29 -2.53 7.43 -1.90
N ALA A 30 -1.99 6.49 -1.13
CA ALA A 30 -2.27 5.06 -1.29
C ALA A 30 -3.78 4.80 -1.16
N ARG A 31 -4.45 4.54 -2.29
CA ARG A 31 -5.86 4.12 -2.33
C ARG A 31 -5.96 2.65 -1.96
N ALA A 32 -6.65 2.36 -0.86
CA ALA A 32 -7.29 1.07 -0.66
C ALA A 32 -8.60 1.08 -1.47
N ASP A 33 -8.52 0.65 -2.73
CA ASP A 33 -9.61 0.78 -3.72
C ASP A 33 -10.47 -0.49 -3.85
N SER A 34 -10.40 -1.41 -2.88
CA SER A 34 -11.07 -2.71 -2.95
C SER A 34 -11.38 -3.32 -1.57
N ASP A 35 -12.54 -3.97 -1.45
CA ASP A 35 -12.97 -4.76 -0.28
C ASP A 35 -12.25 -6.13 -0.21
N ASP A 36 -11.26 -6.36 -1.10
CA ASP A 36 -10.38 -7.53 -1.11
C ASP A 36 -9.38 -7.53 0.06
N GLY A 37 -9.26 -6.41 0.78
CA GLY A 37 -8.35 -6.26 1.92
C GLY A 37 -6.88 -6.13 1.53
N ILE A 38 -6.54 -5.75 0.29
CA ILE A 38 -5.15 -5.64 -0.16
C ILE A 38 -4.67 -4.17 -0.14
N VAL A 39 -3.72 -3.86 0.73
CA VAL A 39 -3.04 -2.55 0.75
C VAL A 39 -1.77 -2.60 -0.10
N ARG A 40 -1.51 -1.54 -0.86
CA ARG A 40 -0.34 -1.40 -1.74
C ARG A 40 0.37 -0.06 -1.51
N VAL A 41 1.70 -0.08 -1.46
CA VAL A 41 2.56 1.11 -1.38
C VAL A 41 3.64 0.99 -2.45
N LYS A 42 3.80 2.02 -3.28
CA LYS A 42 4.82 2.09 -4.33
C LYS A 42 6.20 2.39 -3.73
N SER A 43 7.21 1.65 -4.17
CA SER A 43 8.62 1.90 -3.85
C SER A 43 9.18 3.02 -4.73
N ALA A 44 10.05 3.86 -4.14
CA ALA A 44 10.87 4.82 -4.86
C ALA A 44 12.26 4.24 -5.25
N ILE A 45 12.57 3.03 -4.77
CA ILE A 45 13.87 2.34 -4.90
C ILE A 45 13.72 0.91 -5.47
N PRO A 46 14.78 0.31 -6.04
CA PRO A 46 14.74 -1.05 -6.59
C PRO A 46 14.41 -2.14 -5.56
N LEU A 47 13.93 -3.29 -6.04
CA LEU A 47 13.43 -4.39 -5.20
C LEU A 47 14.45 -4.90 -4.15
N SER A 48 15.69 -5.15 -4.56
CA SER A 48 16.74 -5.66 -3.67
C SER A 48 17.09 -4.67 -2.55
N GLU A 49 17.05 -3.37 -2.85
CA GLU A 49 17.26 -2.31 -1.88
C GLU A 49 16.06 -2.17 -0.94
N ALA A 50 14.83 -2.24 -1.49
CA ALA A 50 13.60 -2.22 -0.70
C ALA A 50 13.55 -3.37 0.33
N ILE A 51 13.87 -4.60 -0.09
CA ILE A 51 13.99 -5.77 0.79
C ILE A 51 15.03 -5.52 1.89
N SER A 52 16.19 -4.95 1.53
CA SER A 52 17.28 -4.69 2.46
C SER A 52 16.91 -3.63 3.51
N ARG A 53 16.32 -2.49 3.09
CA ARG A 53 15.86 -1.43 4.02
C ARG A 53 14.76 -1.94 4.95
N ILE A 54 13.79 -2.68 4.42
CA ILE A 54 12.71 -3.27 5.22
C ILE A 54 13.24 -4.25 6.28
N LYS A 55 14.16 -5.16 5.91
CA LYS A 55 14.76 -6.11 6.85
C LYS A 55 15.59 -5.40 7.93
N ALA A 56 16.31 -4.34 7.57
CA ALA A 56 17.05 -3.52 8.54
C ALA A 56 16.11 -2.81 9.53
N ASP A 57 15.00 -2.21 9.06
CA ASP A 57 14.04 -1.51 9.92
C ASP A 57 13.21 -2.47 10.81
N ILE A 58 12.86 -3.66 10.31
CA ILE A 58 12.30 -4.76 11.12
C ILE A 58 13.25 -5.10 12.28
N ALA A 59 14.54 -5.28 12.00
CA ALA A 59 15.55 -5.59 13.01
C ALA A 59 15.75 -4.44 14.00
N ALA A 60 15.83 -3.19 13.52
CA ALA A 60 15.99 -2.00 14.35
C ALA A 60 14.82 -1.78 15.33
N LYS A 61 13.60 -2.18 14.95
CA LYS A 61 12.41 -2.17 15.85
C LYS A 61 12.32 -3.38 16.77
N GLY A 62 13.29 -4.30 16.76
CA GLY A 62 13.24 -5.54 17.56
C GLY A 62 12.12 -6.49 17.15
N ILE A 63 11.59 -6.37 15.93
CA ILE A 63 10.51 -7.21 15.42
C ILE A 63 11.10 -8.53 14.94
N LYS A 64 10.47 -9.66 15.29
CA LYS A 64 10.96 -10.98 14.88
C LYS A 64 10.77 -11.17 13.38
N PHE A 65 11.86 -11.25 12.64
CA PHE A 65 11.87 -11.83 11.30
C PHE A 65 11.73 -13.34 11.42
N PHE A 66 10.81 -13.95 10.65
CA PHE A 66 10.64 -15.41 10.63
C PHE A 66 11.37 -16.02 9.44
N PHE A 67 11.05 -15.59 8.22
CA PHE A 67 11.68 -16.09 7.01
C PHE A 67 11.39 -15.19 5.79
N GLU A 68 12.12 -15.48 4.71
CA GLU A 68 11.98 -14.90 3.38
C GLU A 68 11.64 -16.01 2.39
N VAL A 69 10.79 -15.70 1.40
CA VAL A 69 10.51 -16.60 0.28
C VAL A 69 10.68 -15.82 -1.02
N ASP A 70 11.77 -16.06 -1.73
CA ASP A 70 11.95 -15.60 -3.12
C ASP A 70 11.09 -16.47 -4.05
N GLN A 71 9.87 -15.99 -4.31
CA GLN A 71 8.90 -16.70 -5.15
C GLN A 71 9.33 -16.66 -6.62
N SER A 72 10.03 -15.60 -7.05
CA SER A 72 10.65 -15.52 -8.38
C SER A 72 11.70 -16.62 -8.59
N LYS A 73 12.56 -16.88 -7.60
CA LYS A 73 13.51 -18.00 -7.65
C LYS A 73 12.80 -19.35 -7.64
N LEU A 74 11.82 -19.58 -6.76
CA LEU A 74 11.07 -20.85 -6.74
C LEU A 74 10.37 -21.13 -8.08
N ALA A 75 9.82 -20.10 -8.73
CA ALA A 75 9.26 -20.21 -10.07
C ALA A 75 10.34 -20.53 -11.12
N SER A 76 11.47 -19.82 -11.11
CA SER A 76 12.59 -20.05 -12.01
C SER A 76 13.17 -21.46 -11.90
N ASP A 77 13.33 -21.97 -10.68
CA ASP A 77 13.83 -23.32 -10.41
C ASP A 77 12.86 -24.40 -10.94
N ALA A 78 11.57 -24.07 -11.09
CA ALA A 78 10.53 -24.89 -11.70
C ALA A 78 10.30 -24.61 -13.21
N GLY A 79 11.13 -23.77 -13.84
CA GLY A 79 10.97 -23.39 -15.26
C GLY A 79 9.80 -22.44 -15.54
N ILE A 80 9.19 -21.85 -14.51
CA ILE A 80 8.05 -20.94 -14.61
C ILE A 80 8.56 -19.49 -14.61
N LYS A 81 8.18 -18.72 -15.63
CA LYS A 81 8.48 -17.27 -15.68
C LYS A 81 7.55 -16.51 -14.72
N LEU A 82 8.13 -15.95 -13.66
CA LEU A 82 7.47 -15.01 -12.75
C LEU A 82 8.21 -13.67 -12.75
N ARG A 83 7.49 -12.56 -12.59
CA ARG A 83 8.11 -11.26 -12.29
C ARG A 83 8.77 -11.29 -10.90
N PRO A 84 9.76 -10.42 -10.61
CA PRO A 84 10.37 -10.34 -9.29
C PRO A 84 9.34 -10.27 -8.15
N SER A 85 9.39 -11.24 -7.23
CA SER A 85 8.38 -11.44 -6.19
C SER A 85 9.00 -12.09 -4.96
N THR A 86 9.04 -11.38 -3.84
CA THR A 86 9.63 -11.84 -2.57
C THR A 86 8.64 -11.64 -1.43
N LEU A 87 8.31 -12.70 -0.70
CA LEU A 87 7.47 -12.62 0.49
C LEU A 87 8.36 -12.54 1.75
N LEU A 88 8.20 -11.46 2.52
CA LEU A 88 8.81 -11.29 3.83
C LEU A 88 7.80 -11.63 4.92
N VAL A 89 8.19 -12.48 5.86
CA VAL A 89 7.34 -12.92 6.97
C VAL A 89 7.97 -12.52 8.30
N PHE A 90 7.27 -11.66 9.05
CA PHE A 90 7.75 -11.07 10.30
C PHE A 90 6.60 -10.82 11.29
N GLY A 91 6.92 -10.51 12.55
CA GLY A 91 5.88 -10.11 13.50
C GLY A 91 6.38 -9.86 14.91
N ASN A 92 5.52 -9.25 15.72
CA ASN A 92 5.70 -9.09 17.15
C ASN A 92 4.86 -10.19 17.86
N PRO A 93 5.46 -11.21 18.50
CA PRO A 93 4.70 -12.29 19.12
C PRO A 93 3.76 -11.84 20.26
N PRO A 94 4.18 -10.97 21.21
CA PRO A 94 3.27 -10.41 22.21
C PRO A 94 2.03 -9.68 21.65
N LEU A 95 2.13 -9.05 20.48
CA LEU A 95 1.00 -8.39 19.81
C LEU A 95 0.14 -9.40 19.04
N GLY A 96 0.74 -10.18 18.15
CA GLY A 96 0.01 -11.01 17.19
C GLY A 96 -0.70 -12.21 17.79
N THR A 97 -0.16 -12.77 18.88
CA THR A 97 -0.86 -13.82 19.63
C THR A 97 -2.17 -13.32 20.24
N GLN A 98 -2.37 -12.00 20.44
CA GLN A 98 -3.64 -11.44 20.90
C GLN A 98 -4.76 -11.50 19.85
N PHE A 99 -4.42 -11.68 18.56
CA PHE A 99 -5.40 -11.97 17.51
C PHE A 99 -5.88 -13.43 17.66
N ILE A 100 -4.93 -14.35 17.88
CA ILE A 100 -5.21 -15.79 18.07
C ILE A 100 -6.03 -16.04 19.35
N THR A 101 -5.77 -15.33 20.45
CA THR A 101 -6.60 -15.43 21.67
C THR A 101 -7.98 -14.77 21.55
N ALA A 102 -8.21 -13.94 20.53
CA ALA A 102 -9.54 -13.41 20.22
C ALA A 102 -10.32 -14.32 19.26
N ASN A 103 -9.65 -14.94 18.29
CA ASN A 103 -10.16 -16.03 17.47
C ASN A 103 -8.99 -16.92 16.99
N PRO A 104 -8.95 -18.22 17.30
CA PRO A 104 -7.86 -19.12 16.89
C PRO A 104 -7.58 -19.11 15.38
N ASN A 105 -8.62 -18.93 14.55
CA ASN A 105 -8.49 -18.89 13.09
C ASN A 105 -7.71 -17.68 12.57
N ALA A 106 -7.53 -16.63 13.39
CA ALA A 106 -6.66 -15.50 13.06
C ALA A 106 -5.18 -15.90 12.91
N GLY A 107 -4.79 -17.11 13.37
CA GLY A 107 -3.49 -17.71 13.08
C GLY A 107 -3.26 -18.04 11.59
N LEU A 108 -4.29 -17.95 10.73
CA LEU A 108 -4.12 -18.00 9.27
C LEU A 108 -3.51 -16.71 8.67
N ASP A 109 -3.66 -15.59 9.39
CA ASP A 109 -3.25 -14.24 8.93
C ASP A 109 -2.16 -13.61 9.82
N TRP A 110 -1.68 -14.35 10.84
CA TRP A 110 -0.47 -14.02 11.62
C TRP A 110 0.54 -15.18 11.56
N PRO A 111 1.86 -14.96 11.35
CA PRO A 111 2.58 -13.68 11.28
C PRO A 111 2.27 -12.81 10.06
N VAL A 112 2.77 -11.56 10.08
CA VAL A 112 2.55 -10.58 9.02
C VAL A 112 3.24 -11.05 7.74
N ARG A 113 2.49 -10.99 6.64
CA ARG A 113 2.95 -11.30 5.28
C ARG A 113 3.06 -9.99 4.50
N LEU A 114 4.29 -9.59 4.18
CA LEU A 114 4.58 -8.42 3.35
C LEU A 114 5.21 -8.88 2.04
N LEU A 115 4.46 -8.80 0.96
CA LEU A 115 4.89 -9.14 -0.39
C LEU A 115 5.56 -7.93 -1.03
N LEU A 116 6.78 -8.11 -1.52
CA LEU A 116 7.50 -7.17 -2.37
C LEU A 116 7.45 -7.72 -3.81
N THR A 117 6.71 -7.05 -4.70
CA THR A 117 6.44 -7.54 -6.06
C THR A 117 6.65 -6.46 -7.11
N GLN A 118 6.96 -6.87 -8.34
CA GLN A 118 6.99 -6.00 -9.51
C GLN A 118 5.74 -6.15 -10.39
N ASP A 119 5.20 -5.03 -10.90
CA ASP A 119 4.10 -5.01 -11.87
C ASP A 119 4.59 -5.01 -13.33
N ASP A 120 3.67 -4.90 -14.28
CA ASP A 120 3.98 -4.92 -15.72
C ASP A 120 4.63 -3.64 -16.24
N ASN A 121 4.60 -2.53 -15.48
CA ASN A 121 5.34 -1.30 -15.79
C ASN A 121 6.79 -1.34 -15.26
N GLY A 122 7.14 -2.39 -14.50
CA GLY A 122 8.41 -2.48 -13.79
C GLY A 122 8.40 -1.79 -12.43
N ASP A 123 7.27 -1.26 -11.96
CA ASP A 123 7.16 -0.61 -10.67
C ASP A 123 7.20 -1.64 -9.53
N VAL A 124 7.92 -1.32 -8.46
CA VAL A 124 8.04 -2.16 -7.26
C VAL A 124 7.01 -1.73 -6.22
N TRP A 125 6.33 -2.70 -5.64
CA TRP A 125 5.25 -2.51 -4.68
C TRP A 125 5.47 -3.33 -3.41
N ALA A 126 5.27 -2.70 -2.25
CA ALA A 126 5.04 -3.39 -0.98
C ALA A 126 3.54 -3.61 -0.79
N VAL A 127 3.14 -4.85 -0.52
CA VAL A 127 1.74 -5.30 -0.54
C VAL A 127 1.47 -6.16 0.70
N TRP A 128 0.38 -5.89 1.41
CA TRP A 128 -0.01 -6.67 2.59
C TRP A 128 -1.54 -6.70 2.77
N THR A 129 -2.02 -7.62 3.59
CA THR A 129 -3.43 -7.71 3.97
C THR A 129 -3.78 -6.66 5.03
N ASP A 130 -4.80 -5.84 4.79
CA ASP A 130 -5.33 -4.86 5.73
C ASP A 130 -5.72 -5.51 7.06
N PHE A 131 -5.23 -4.97 8.17
CA PHE A 131 -5.53 -5.47 9.51
C PHE A 131 -6.98 -5.25 9.91
N ASP A 132 -7.64 -4.19 9.41
CA ASP A 132 -9.07 -4.01 9.65
C ASP A 132 -9.89 -5.05 8.87
N TRP A 133 -9.44 -5.47 7.68
CA TRP A 133 -10.01 -6.61 6.95
C TRP A 133 -9.77 -7.94 7.67
N ILE A 134 -8.57 -8.18 8.23
CA ILE A 134 -8.29 -9.36 9.07
C ILE A 134 -9.24 -9.40 10.28
N ALA A 135 -9.44 -8.28 10.96
CA ALA A 135 -10.38 -8.17 12.08
C ALA A 135 -11.82 -8.54 11.66
N ARG A 136 -12.29 -8.03 10.51
CA ARG A 136 -13.61 -8.36 9.93
C ARG A 136 -13.70 -9.85 9.56
N ARG A 137 -12.73 -10.39 8.83
CA ARG A 137 -12.64 -11.80 8.39
C ARG A 137 -12.78 -12.79 9.55
N HIS A 138 -12.16 -12.50 10.69
CA HIS A 138 -12.18 -13.35 11.88
C HIS A 138 -13.24 -12.94 12.91
N ASN A 139 -14.14 -12.00 12.58
CA ASN A 139 -15.23 -11.53 13.44
C ASN A 139 -14.74 -10.93 14.79
N ILE A 140 -13.50 -10.43 14.85
CA ILE A 140 -12.88 -9.90 16.07
C ILE A 140 -13.24 -8.42 16.25
N ARG A 141 -14.04 -8.11 17.28
CA ARG A 141 -14.47 -6.73 17.60
C ARG A 141 -13.80 -6.12 18.84
N ASN A 142 -13.03 -6.89 19.60
CA ASN A 142 -12.48 -6.50 20.90
C ASN A 142 -10.93 -6.35 20.91
N ARG A 143 -10.32 -6.10 19.75
CA ARG A 143 -8.86 -5.95 19.56
C ARG A 143 -8.48 -4.77 18.64
N GLU A 144 -9.34 -3.74 18.58
CA GLU A 144 -9.17 -2.60 17.67
C GLU A 144 -7.80 -1.91 17.84
N ALA A 145 -7.36 -1.68 19.08
CA ALA A 145 -6.07 -1.07 19.38
C ALA A 145 -4.88 -1.92 18.86
N GLN A 146 -4.99 -3.25 18.94
CA GLN A 146 -3.96 -4.18 18.49
C GLN A 146 -3.86 -4.20 16.95
N PHE A 147 -4.99 -4.21 16.25
CA PHE A 147 -5.01 -4.13 14.78
C PHE A 147 -4.51 -2.77 14.29
N LYS A 148 -4.93 -1.66 14.92
CA LYS A 148 -4.38 -0.32 14.66
C LYS A 148 -2.88 -0.24 14.88
N MET A 149 -2.36 -0.85 15.97
CA MET A 149 -0.91 -0.93 16.22
C MET A 149 -0.18 -1.70 15.09
N ALA A 150 -0.72 -2.84 14.66
CA ALA A 150 -0.13 -3.60 13.56
C ALA A 150 -0.13 -2.81 12.23
N THR A 151 -1.20 -2.07 11.94
CA THR A 151 -1.28 -1.13 10.81
C THR A 151 -0.23 -0.02 10.89
N MET A 152 -0.02 0.59 12.06
CA MET A 152 1.02 1.62 12.24
C MET A 152 2.43 1.05 12.04
N VAL A 153 2.70 -0.15 12.56
CA VAL A 153 3.99 -0.83 12.43
C VAL A 153 4.31 -1.15 10.97
N VAL A 154 3.42 -1.80 10.23
CA VAL A 154 3.69 -2.12 8.81
C VAL A 154 3.83 -0.86 7.96
N LYS A 155 3.00 0.18 8.20
CA LYS A 155 3.14 1.47 7.51
C LYS A 155 4.50 2.11 7.78
N SER A 156 4.97 2.14 9.04
CA SER A 156 6.31 2.64 9.38
C SER A 156 7.42 1.88 8.65
N ILE A 157 7.30 0.55 8.53
CA ILE A 157 8.29 -0.28 7.85
C ILE A 157 8.31 0.03 6.34
N THR A 158 7.13 0.10 5.71
CA THR A 158 7.03 0.42 4.27
C THR A 158 7.40 1.85 3.92
N ALA A 159 7.36 2.80 4.86
CA ALA A 159 7.81 4.17 4.62
C ALA A 159 9.32 4.27 4.30
N THR A 160 10.12 3.28 4.70
CA THR A 160 11.58 3.24 4.42
C THR A 160 11.91 3.11 2.92
N ILE A 161 10.94 2.67 2.10
CA ILE A 161 11.11 2.45 0.66
C ILE A 161 10.40 3.50 -0.20
N THR A 162 9.62 4.40 0.38
CA THR A 162 8.88 5.46 -0.36
C THR A 162 9.73 6.69 -0.68
N VAL A 163 10.98 6.71 -0.21
CA VAL A 163 11.97 7.77 -0.47
C VAL A 163 13.26 7.13 -1.00
N LYS A 164 13.98 7.88 -1.84
CA LYS A 164 15.31 7.48 -2.33
C LYS A 164 16.34 7.71 -1.23
#